data_AF-A0A2S8UG79-F1
#
_entry.id   AF-A0A2S8UG79-F1
#
_cell.length_a   1.000
_cell.length_b   1.000
_cell.length_c   1.000
_cell.angle_alpha   90.00
_cell.angle_beta   90.00
_cell.angle_gamma   90.00
#
_symmetry.space_group_name_H-M   'P 1'
#
loop_
_entity.id
_entity.type
_entity.pdbx_description
1 polymer ?
#
loop_
_entity_poly.entity_id
_entity_poly.type
_entity_poly.pdbx_seq_one_letter_code
_entity_poly.pdbx_strand_id
1 'polypeptide(L)'
;MRVDVQPGCFICRIALDPDESVVVKNDAAIVYMSRDQRPANRGHVGVAPVQHHQSGVELPEAVVTSLAMMTRALMVAVQSAFEADGVTVHQHVGTKIGQHVDHEHWHVVPRYQDDDYWASVGAREHEFLHVPPFELLKQAGTLREVLARREHQC
;
A
#
# COMPACT_ATOMS: atom_id res chain seq x y z
N MET A 1 0.24 4.79 21.39
CA MET A 1 1.17 3.64 21.56
C MET A 1 2.56 4.05 21.07
N ARG A 2 3.67 3.65 21.71
CA ARG A 2 5.02 3.89 21.14
C ARG A 2 5.16 3.00 19.90
N VAL A 3 5.57 3.58 18.77
CA VAL A 3 5.96 2.83 17.56
C VAL A 3 7.37 2.31 17.79
N ASP A 4 7.58 1.00 17.67
CA ASP A 4 8.93 0.46 17.59
C ASP A 4 9.52 0.80 16.21
N VAL A 5 10.62 1.55 16.20
CA VAL A 5 11.20 2.12 14.99
C VAL A 5 12.51 1.42 14.69
N GLN A 6 12.54 0.66 13.61
CA GLN A 6 13.80 0.10 13.10
C GLN A 6 14.56 1.15 12.27
N PRO A 7 15.86 1.38 12.54
CA PRO A 7 16.69 2.29 11.75
C PRO A 7 16.64 1.94 10.26
N GLY A 8 16.38 2.94 9.40
CA GLY A 8 16.33 2.76 7.95
C GLY A 8 15.02 2.19 7.40
N CYS A 9 14.07 1.78 8.23
CA CYS A 9 12.77 1.34 7.75
C CYS A 9 11.91 2.53 7.27
N PHE A 10 11.60 2.55 5.97
CA PHE A 10 10.73 3.57 5.37
C PHE A 10 9.34 3.60 6.02
N ILE A 11 8.73 2.43 6.25
CA ILE A 11 7.37 2.33 6.82
C ILE A 11 7.35 2.84 8.26
N CYS A 12 8.35 2.47 9.09
CA CYS A 12 8.48 3.05 10.44
C CYS A 12 8.61 4.57 10.41
N ARG A 13 9.37 5.12 9.45
CA ARG A 13 9.54 6.57 9.31
C ARG A 13 8.20 7.25 9.02
N ILE A 14 7.46 6.80 8.01
CA ILE A 14 6.16 7.40 7.65
C ILE A 14 5.06 7.08 8.68
N ALA A 15 5.21 6.00 9.45
CA ALA A 15 4.34 5.73 10.58
C ALA A 15 4.60 6.68 11.76
N LEU A 16 5.85 7.11 11.98
CA LEU A 16 6.17 8.09 13.01
C LEU A 16 5.83 9.53 12.59
N ASP A 17 6.25 9.90 11.38
CA ASP A 17 6.10 11.24 10.80
C ASP A 17 5.51 11.12 9.38
N PRO A 18 4.17 11.13 9.24
CA PRO A 18 3.50 10.94 7.96
C PRO A 18 3.89 12.00 6.91
N ASP A 19 4.35 11.53 5.74
CA ASP A 19 4.63 12.39 4.58
C ASP A 19 3.44 12.44 3.59
N GLU A 20 3.62 13.11 2.45
CA GLU A 20 2.57 13.29 1.44
C GLU A 20 1.99 11.97 0.88
N SER A 21 2.75 10.87 0.97
CA SER A 21 2.34 9.56 0.47
C SER A 21 1.33 8.86 1.37
N VAL A 22 1.21 9.24 2.65
CA VAL A 22 0.35 8.56 3.64
C VAL A 22 -1.11 8.89 3.39
N VAL A 23 -1.90 7.92 2.97
CA VAL A 23 -3.32 8.07 2.68
C VAL A 23 -4.12 8.15 3.98
N VAL A 24 -3.97 7.14 4.83
CA VAL A 24 -4.65 7.04 6.13
C VAL A 24 -3.79 6.26 7.11
N LYS A 25 -3.87 6.62 8.39
CA LYS A 25 -3.22 5.90 9.47
C LYS A 25 -4.18 5.84 10.66
N ASN A 26 -4.36 4.66 11.23
CA ASN A 26 -5.03 4.46 12.52
C ASN A 26 -4.05 3.83 13.52
N ASP A 27 -4.54 3.31 14.64
CA ASP A 27 -3.68 2.74 15.69
C ASP A 27 -2.96 1.45 15.25
N ALA A 28 -3.54 0.68 14.32
CA ALA A 28 -3.05 -0.63 13.92
C ALA A 28 -2.38 -0.63 12.54
N ALA A 29 -2.88 0.16 11.60
CA ALA A 29 -2.51 0.12 10.19
C ALA A 29 -2.17 1.51 9.62
N ILE A 30 -1.24 1.53 8.67
CA ILE A 30 -0.90 2.66 7.84
C ILE A 30 -1.07 2.28 6.36
N VAL A 31 -1.65 3.20 5.59
CA VAL A 31 -1.84 3.08 4.15
C VAL A 31 -1.06 4.20 3.48
N TYR A 32 -0.26 3.88 2.47
CA TYR A 32 0.56 4.84 1.75
C TYR A 32 0.61 4.53 0.26
N MET A 33 0.83 5.55 -0.56
CA MET A 33 1.06 5.39 -1.99
C MET A 33 2.43 4.75 -2.23
N SER A 34 2.51 3.69 -3.02
CA SER A 34 3.79 3.11 -3.46
C SER A 34 4.55 4.13 -4.30
N ARG A 35 5.85 4.32 -4.00
CA ARG A 35 6.72 5.19 -4.81
C ARG A 35 7.12 4.53 -6.13
N ASP A 36 7.16 3.20 -6.14
CA ASP A 36 7.49 2.42 -7.34
C ASP A 36 6.21 1.77 -7.84
N GLN A 37 5.77 2.19 -9.03
CA GLN A 37 4.51 1.76 -9.63
C GLN A 37 4.75 1.33 -11.07
N ARG A 38 4.04 0.31 -11.54
CA ARG A 38 4.05 0.00 -12.99
C ARG A 38 3.34 1.12 -13.76
N PRO A 39 3.77 1.46 -14.98
CA PRO A 39 3.16 2.52 -15.78
C PRO A 39 1.64 2.43 -15.88
N ALA A 40 1.11 1.22 -16.07
CA ALA A 40 -0.31 0.97 -16.21
C ALA A 40 -1.07 0.89 -14.87
N ASN A 41 -0.39 0.82 -13.73
CA ASN A 41 -1.02 0.55 -12.43
C ASN A 41 -0.91 1.74 -11.47
N ARG A 42 -1.19 2.95 -11.98
CA ARG A 42 -1.25 4.19 -11.19
C ARG A 42 -2.25 4.06 -10.04
N GLY A 43 -1.83 4.43 -8.83
CA GLY A 43 -2.69 4.33 -7.64
C GLY A 43 -2.39 3.12 -6.75
N HIS A 44 -1.30 2.41 -7.00
CA HIS A 44 -0.80 1.33 -6.16
C HIS A 44 -0.52 1.82 -4.74
N VAL A 45 -1.16 1.19 -3.76
CA VAL A 45 -0.94 1.45 -2.33
C VAL A 45 -0.30 0.27 -1.60
N GLY A 46 0.48 0.58 -0.56
CA GLY A 46 0.90 -0.33 0.48
C GLY A 46 0.03 -0.19 1.72
N VAL A 47 -0.27 -1.32 2.37
CA VAL A 47 -0.98 -1.42 3.66
C VAL A 47 -0.08 -2.15 4.63
N ALA A 48 0.29 -1.53 5.74
CA ALA A 48 1.26 -2.09 6.67
C ALA A 48 0.81 -1.92 8.11
N PRO A 49 1.27 -2.76 9.05
CA PRO A 49 1.07 -2.49 10.47
C PRO A 49 1.84 -1.23 10.86
N VAL A 50 1.31 -0.47 11.81
CA VAL A 50 2.00 0.71 12.36
C VAL A 50 3.27 0.29 13.12
N GLN A 51 3.19 -0.83 13.84
CA GLN A 51 4.35 -1.41 14.52
C GLN A 51 5.24 -2.15 13.52
N HIS A 52 6.54 -2.14 13.79
CA HIS A 52 7.49 -2.87 12.98
C HIS A 52 7.32 -4.37 13.16
N HIS A 53 7.00 -5.06 12.08
CA HIS A 53 7.07 -6.51 11.97
C HIS A 53 7.74 -6.83 10.65
N GLN A 54 8.76 -7.68 10.64
CA GLN A 54 9.45 -8.02 9.38
C GLN A 54 8.59 -8.91 8.47
N SER A 55 7.70 -9.72 9.06
CA SER A 55 6.96 -10.76 8.36
C SER A 55 5.55 -10.91 8.90
N GLY A 56 4.61 -11.15 8.00
CA GLY A 56 3.22 -11.49 8.29
C GLY A 56 3.04 -12.76 9.12
N VAL A 57 4.05 -13.64 9.15
CA VAL A 57 4.01 -14.92 9.90
C VAL A 57 3.90 -14.70 11.41
N GLU A 58 4.46 -13.60 11.92
CA GLU A 58 4.54 -13.32 13.36
C GLU A 58 3.52 -12.26 13.80
N LEU A 59 2.61 -11.86 12.91
CA LEU A 59 1.62 -10.84 13.23
C LEU A 59 0.58 -11.38 14.23
N PRO A 60 0.25 -10.62 15.29
CA PRO A 60 -0.90 -10.93 16.12
C PRO A 60 -2.19 -10.95 15.30
N GLU A 61 -3.11 -11.87 15.60
CA GLU A 61 -4.38 -12.02 14.86
C GLU A 61 -5.19 -10.72 14.76
N ALA A 62 -5.19 -9.91 15.81
CA ALA A 62 -5.88 -8.61 15.82
C ALA A 62 -5.26 -7.63 14.79
N VAL A 63 -3.94 -7.68 14.59
CA VAL A 63 -3.25 -6.85 13.59
C VAL A 63 -3.58 -7.37 12.20
N VAL A 64 -3.50 -8.68 11.97
CA VAL A 64 -3.89 -9.31 10.68
C VAL A 64 -5.33 -8.94 10.30
N THR A 65 -6.26 -9.03 11.25
CA THR A 65 -7.67 -8.69 11.06
C THR A 65 -7.83 -7.22 10.66
N SER A 66 -7.10 -6.33 11.33
CA SER A 66 -7.13 -4.89 11.04
C SER A 66 -6.59 -4.59 9.64
N LEU A 67 -5.48 -5.22 9.25
CA LEU A 67 -4.91 -5.10 7.90
C LEU A 67 -5.88 -5.63 6.85
N ALA A 68 -6.46 -6.80 7.07
CA ALA A 68 -7.42 -7.40 6.14
C ALA A 68 -8.68 -6.54 5.95
N MET A 69 -9.22 -5.96 7.02
CA MET A 69 -10.36 -5.06 6.94
C MET A 69 -10.02 -3.78 6.18
N MET A 70 -8.84 -3.19 6.44
CA MET A 70 -8.34 -2.03 5.70
C MET A 70 -8.14 -2.36 4.22
N THR A 71 -7.50 -3.49 3.91
CA THR A 71 -7.29 -3.95 2.53
C THR A 71 -8.61 -4.15 1.81
N ARG A 72 -9.62 -4.75 2.44
CA ARG A 72 -10.96 -4.89 1.85
C ARG A 72 -11.57 -3.54 1.50
N ALA A 73 -11.47 -2.54 2.40
CA ALA A 73 -11.96 -1.19 2.12
C ALA A 73 -11.19 -0.55 0.94
N LEU A 74 -9.87 -0.75 0.90
CA LEU A 74 -9.01 -0.23 -0.16
C LEU A 74 -9.25 -0.88 -1.51
N MET A 75 -9.57 -2.17 -1.59
CA MET A 75 -9.91 -2.82 -2.85
C MET A 75 -11.02 -2.06 -3.57
N VAL A 76 -12.06 -1.64 -2.84
CA VAL A 76 -13.18 -0.90 -3.43
C VAL A 76 -12.83 0.58 -3.63
N ALA A 77 -12.07 1.18 -2.71
CA ALA A 77 -11.70 2.59 -2.80
C ALA A 77 -10.70 2.86 -3.95
N VAL A 78 -9.66 2.03 -4.09
CA VAL A 78 -8.66 2.12 -5.18
C VAL A 78 -9.34 1.89 -6.52
N GLN A 79 -10.17 0.86 -6.64
CA GLN A 79 -10.89 0.60 -7.89
C GLN A 79 -11.73 1.82 -8.32
N SER A 80 -12.45 2.43 -7.37
CA SER A 80 -13.28 3.60 -7.63
C SER A 80 -12.47 4.88 -7.87
N ALA A 81 -11.36 5.08 -7.17
CA ALA A 81 -10.54 6.30 -7.23
C ALA A 81 -9.77 6.41 -8.55
N PHE A 82 -9.40 5.28 -9.12
CA PHE A 82 -8.57 5.21 -10.33
C PHE A 82 -9.30 4.61 -11.53
N GLU A 83 -10.63 4.43 -11.43
CA GLU A 83 -11.47 3.89 -12.51
C GLU A 83 -10.92 2.55 -13.07
N ALA A 84 -10.42 1.71 -12.17
CA ALA A 84 -9.79 0.45 -12.53
C ALA A 84 -10.84 -0.65 -12.80
N ASP A 85 -10.52 -1.56 -13.73
CA ASP A 85 -11.37 -2.72 -14.02
C ASP A 85 -11.37 -3.73 -12.86
N GLY A 86 -10.33 -3.72 -12.03
CA GLY A 86 -10.21 -4.55 -10.84
C GLY A 86 -9.02 -4.18 -9.99
N VAL A 87 -8.66 -5.07 -9.05
CA VAL A 87 -7.48 -4.92 -8.19
C VAL A 87 -6.78 -6.26 -8.01
N THR A 88 -5.46 -6.22 -7.85
CA THR A 88 -4.64 -7.35 -7.37
C THR A 88 -4.17 -7.03 -5.96
N VAL A 89 -4.33 -8.00 -5.06
CA VAL A 89 -3.78 -7.94 -3.70
C VAL A 89 -2.70 -9.01 -3.56
N HIS A 90 -1.51 -8.61 -3.11
CA HIS A 90 -0.41 -9.54 -2.87
C HIS A 90 0.50 -9.07 -1.73
N GLN A 91 1.29 -9.98 -1.19
CA GLN A 91 2.33 -9.73 -0.20
C GLN A 91 3.55 -10.59 -0.55
N HIS A 92 4.75 -10.11 -0.23
CA HIS A 92 5.97 -10.90 -0.30
C HIS A 92 6.55 -11.06 1.10
N VAL A 93 6.90 -12.29 1.48
CA VAL A 93 7.55 -12.61 2.75
C VAL A 93 8.92 -13.20 2.47
N GLY A 94 9.96 -12.47 2.89
CA GLY A 94 11.37 -12.81 2.70
C GLY A 94 12.04 -11.98 1.60
N THR A 95 13.19 -11.38 1.93
CA THR A 95 13.98 -10.51 1.03
C THR A 95 14.36 -11.16 -0.30
N LYS A 96 14.66 -12.47 -0.29
CA LYS A 96 15.01 -13.23 -1.50
C LYS A 96 13.83 -13.47 -2.45
N ILE A 97 12.61 -13.16 -2.02
CA ILE A 97 11.36 -13.40 -2.75
C ILE A 97 10.66 -12.06 -3.11
N GLY A 98 11.41 -10.95 -3.14
CA GLY A 98 10.87 -9.65 -3.58
C GLY A 98 10.21 -8.83 -2.48
N GLN A 99 10.49 -9.11 -1.21
CA GLN A 99 10.21 -8.18 -0.13
C GLN A 99 11.30 -7.10 -0.09
N HIS A 100 11.02 -5.92 -0.64
CA HIS A 100 12.01 -4.84 -0.76
C HIS A 100 12.16 -3.98 0.51
N VAL A 101 11.14 -3.99 1.37
CA VAL A 101 11.17 -3.34 2.67
C VAL A 101 10.94 -4.41 3.73
N ASP A 102 11.88 -4.55 4.66
CA ASP A 102 11.84 -5.49 5.80
C ASP A 102 10.84 -5.04 6.88
N HIS A 103 9.63 -4.67 6.45
CA HIS A 103 8.48 -4.35 7.27
C HIS A 103 7.26 -4.86 6.50
N GLU A 104 6.49 -5.75 7.11
CA GLU A 104 5.34 -6.42 6.53
C GLU A 104 4.37 -5.44 5.85
N HIS A 105 4.01 -5.69 4.60
CA HIS A 105 3.08 -4.84 3.87
C HIS A 105 2.37 -5.61 2.76
N TRP A 106 1.12 -5.24 2.54
CA TRP A 106 0.28 -5.77 1.47
C TRP A 106 0.15 -4.72 0.38
N HIS A 107 0.29 -5.15 -0.85
CA HIS A 107 0.09 -4.32 -2.03
C HIS A 107 -1.37 -4.42 -2.45
N VAL A 108 -2.00 -3.28 -2.72
CA VAL A 108 -3.27 -3.20 -3.45
C VAL A 108 -3.01 -2.45 -4.74
N VAL A 109 -3.04 -3.17 -5.84
CA VAL A 109 -2.64 -2.68 -7.17
C VAL A 109 -3.89 -2.56 -8.05
N PRO A 110 -4.25 -1.36 -8.56
CA PRO A 110 -5.33 -1.21 -9.53
C PRO A 110 -4.98 -1.93 -10.83
N ARG A 111 -5.95 -2.61 -11.45
CA ARG A 111 -5.77 -3.44 -12.64
C ARG A 111 -6.68 -3.00 -13.78
N TYR A 112 -6.18 -3.10 -15.00
CA TYR A 112 -6.92 -2.80 -16.23
C TYR A 112 -6.81 -3.97 -17.20
N GLN A 113 -7.77 -4.12 -18.13
CA GLN A 113 -7.80 -5.28 -19.05
C GLN A 113 -6.50 -5.49 -19.83
N ASP A 114 -5.85 -4.40 -20.27
CA ASP A 114 -4.65 -4.41 -21.09
C ASP A 114 -3.43 -3.81 -20.37
N ASP A 115 -3.29 -4.09 -19.06
CA ASP A 115 -2.22 -3.52 -18.24
C ASP A 115 -0.89 -4.30 -18.24
N ASP A 116 -0.79 -5.37 -19.04
CA ASP A 116 0.38 -6.25 -19.17
C ASP A 116 0.95 -6.74 -17.82
N TYR A 117 0.14 -6.75 -16.76
CA TYR A 117 0.62 -7.04 -15.41
C TYR A 117 1.23 -8.44 -15.32
N TRP A 118 0.62 -9.45 -15.95
CA TRP A 118 1.12 -10.83 -15.91
C TRP A 118 2.34 -11.04 -16.79
N ALA A 119 2.44 -10.31 -17.91
CA ALA A 119 3.63 -10.34 -18.75
C ALA A 119 4.84 -9.72 -18.03
N SER A 120 4.60 -8.74 -17.14
CA SER A 120 5.62 -8.12 -16.29
C SER A 120 5.82 -8.82 -14.94
N VAL A 121 5.03 -9.85 -14.57
CA VAL A 121 5.33 -10.68 -13.39
C VAL A 121 6.62 -11.48 -13.70
N GLY A 122 7.72 -11.11 -13.03
CA GLY A 122 9.06 -11.65 -13.28
C GLY A 122 9.95 -10.73 -14.13
N ALA A 123 9.42 -9.62 -14.65
CA ALA A 123 10.23 -8.57 -15.24
C ALA A 123 11.13 -7.91 -14.18
N ARG A 124 12.30 -7.43 -14.60
CA ARG A 124 13.26 -6.76 -13.71
C ARG A 124 12.71 -5.41 -13.27
N GLU A 125 13.14 -4.94 -12.10
CA GLU A 125 12.70 -3.67 -11.47
C GLU A 125 12.76 -2.42 -12.37
N HIS A 126 13.55 -2.45 -13.45
CA HIS A 126 13.72 -1.35 -14.42
C HIS A 126 12.43 -0.94 -15.16
N GLU A 127 11.34 -1.70 -15.02
CA GLU A 127 10.04 -1.37 -15.60
C GLU A 127 9.12 -0.59 -14.65
N PHE A 128 9.52 -0.38 -13.39
CA PHE A 128 8.79 0.49 -12.47
C PHE A 128 9.08 1.96 -12.73
N LEU A 129 8.04 2.78 -12.67
CA LEU A 129 8.15 4.23 -12.59
C LEU A 129 8.34 4.65 -11.14
N HIS A 130 9.38 5.45 -10.90
CA HIS A 130 9.52 6.17 -9.66
C HIS A 130 8.61 7.40 -9.67
N VAL A 131 7.51 7.33 -8.92
CA VAL A 131 6.48 8.36 -8.89
C VAL A 131 6.96 9.55 -8.05
N PRO A 132 7.02 10.77 -8.61
CA PRO A 132 7.52 11.93 -7.87
C PRO A 132 6.55 12.36 -6.76
N PRO A 133 7.04 13.03 -5.69
CA PRO A 133 6.23 13.42 -4.52
C PRO A 133 4.93 14.15 -4.85
N PHE A 134 4.94 15.06 -5.82
CA PHE A 134 3.74 15.82 -6.19
C PHE A 134 2.64 14.93 -6.81
N GLU A 135 3.02 13.86 -7.52
CA GLU A 135 2.05 12.89 -8.04
C GLU A 135 1.54 11.97 -6.94
N LEU A 136 2.39 11.56 -5.99
CA LEU A 136 1.95 10.81 -4.81
C LEU A 136 0.94 11.61 -3.99
N LEU A 137 1.19 12.91 -3.79
CA LEU A 137 0.25 13.81 -3.11
C LEU A 137 -1.12 13.84 -3.79
N LYS A 138 -1.16 13.95 -5.13
CA LYS A 138 -2.41 13.94 -5.90
C LYS A 138 -3.15 12.60 -5.77
N GLN A 139 -2.42 11.49 -5.90
CA GLN A 139 -2.99 10.15 -5.79
C GLN A 139 -3.53 9.90 -4.38
N ALA A 140 -2.77 10.26 -3.35
CA ALA A 140 -3.19 10.16 -1.96
C ALA A 140 -4.42 11.02 -1.68
N GLY A 141 -4.46 12.26 -2.19
CA GLY A 141 -5.63 13.14 -2.10
C GLY A 141 -6.89 12.52 -2.70
N THR A 142 -6.78 12.00 -3.93
CA THR A 142 -7.87 11.32 -4.62
C THR A 142 -8.42 10.16 -3.79
N LEU A 143 -7.54 9.34 -3.22
CA LEU A 143 -7.94 8.18 -2.44
C LEU A 143 -8.54 8.57 -1.07
N ARG A 144 -7.99 9.61 -0.40
CA ARG A 144 -8.55 10.18 0.84
C ARG A 144 -9.99 10.65 0.62
N GLU A 145 -10.26 11.33 -0.49
CA GLU A 145 -11.62 11.79 -0.84
C GLU A 145 -12.61 10.64 -1.06
N VAL A 146 -12.16 9.55 -1.69
CA VAL A 146 -13.01 8.35 -1.87
C VAL A 146 -13.27 7.64 -0.55
N LEU A 147 -12.26 7.50 0.32
CA LEU A 147 -12.41 6.88 1.63
C LEU A 147 -13.34 7.68 2.54
N ALA A 148 -13.16 9.01 2.62
CA ALA A 148 -14.03 9.88 3.41
C ALA A 148 -15.50 9.82 2.97
N ARG A 149 -15.77 9.81 1.66
CA ARG A 149 -17.14 9.67 1.13
C ARG A 149 -17.80 8.35 1.52
N ARG A 150 -17.02 7.28 1.70
CA ARG A 150 -17.51 5.95 2.08
C ARG A 150 -17.80 5.84 3.56
N GLU A 151 -17.01 6.48 4.42
CA GLU A 151 -17.28 6.54 5.87
C GLU A 151 -18.62 7.23 6.17
N HIS A 152 -19.03 8.21 5.36
CA HIS A 152 -20.31 8.91 5.50
C HIS A 152 -21.53 8.19 4.89
N GLN A 153 -21.33 7.02 4.25
CA GLN A 153 -22.41 6.24 3.62
C GLN A 153 -22.80 4.98 4.41
N CYS A 154 -22.11 4.70 5.52
CA CYS A 154 -22.44 3.65 6.49
C CYS A 154 -23.22 4.25 7.67
#